data_AF-A0A914ZJW6-F1
#
_entry.id   AF-A0A914ZJW6-F1
#
_cell.length_a   1.000
_cell.length_b   1.000
_cell.length_c   1.000
_cell.angle_alpha   90.00
_cell.angle_beta   90.00
_cell.angle_gamma   90.00
#
_symmetry.space_group_name_H-M   'P 1'
#
loop_
_entity.id
_entity.type
_entity.pdbx_description
1 polymer ?
#
loop_
_entity_poly.entity_id
_entity_poly.type
_entity_poly.pdbx_seq_one_letter_code
_entity_poly.pdbx_strand_id
1 'polypeptide(L)'
;MLRRRSSHPKEINPKTIFRKFLDFLGSSIWSLPVATFIEQRSTVFEREQADTSLFKEIHEEFASMVDTLIECFCDDLHIKAEQLVAALKHHDNNTRLSLKERMLLEPVVAAQDFNVFVPMMMRKNVELQLQALQMIEFMCGLVPAVLRIEGEDVDDDELTQAAVRSLSLDPAESDRYILVQVLRQSREDFEKEEANRKEAQMQLEAAMRESLLEKERLEEARLKEELALRQAQLFPFTQSKIGDS
;
A
#
# COMPACT_ATOMS: atom_id res chain seq x y z
N MET A 1 -30.41 21.07 66.51
CA MET A 1 -30.82 21.50 65.16
C MET A 1 -29.64 21.32 64.21
N LEU A 2 -29.66 20.26 63.39
CA LEU A 2 -28.61 20.02 62.39
C LEU A 2 -28.88 20.87 61.14
N ARG A 3 -28.02 21.86 60.94
CA ARG A 3 -28.01 22.74 59.77
C ARG A 3 -27.65 21.89 58.55
N ARG A 4 -28.64 21.49 57.74
CA ARG A 4 -28.43 20.85 56.44
C ARG A 4 -27.51 21.76 55.62
N ARG A 5 -26.30 21.29 55.33
CA ARG A 5 -25.46 21.88 54.28
C ARG A 5 -26.20 21.64 52.97
N SER A 6 -26.77 22.70 52.41
CA SER A 6 -27.18 22.73 51.01
C SER A 6 -25.90 22.57 50.18
N SER A 7 -25.62 21.34 49.75
CA SER A 7 -24.67 21.06 48.69
C SER A 7 -25.36 21.44 47.38
N HIS A 8 -25.27 22.73 47.00
CA HIS A 8 -25.52 23.09 45.62
C HIS A 8 -24.51 22.33 44.74
N PRO A 9 -24.96 21.59 43.71
CA PRO A 9 -24.02 21.00 42.76
C PRO A 9 -23.23 22.16 42.15
N LYS A 10 -21.90 22.07 42.21
CA LYS A 10 -21.02 23.09 41.63
C LYS A 10 -21.34 23.16 40.14
N GLU A 11 -21.98 24.25 39.70
CA GLU A 11 -22.15 24.52 38.27
C GLU A 11 -20.77 24.54 37.61
N ILE A 12 -20.54 23.60 36.70
CA ILE A 12 -19.28 23.50 35.98
C ILE A 12 -19.19 24.71 35.07
N ASN A 13 -18.08 25.45 35.15
CA ASN A 13 -17.86 26.64 34.32
C ASN A 13 -17.96 26.28 32.82
N PRO A 14 -18.70 27.04 31.99
CA PRO A 14 -18.84 26.77 30.56
C PRO A 14 -17.50 26.63 29.83
N LYS A 15 -16.47 27.38 30.23
CA LYS A 15 -15.12 27.24 29.67
C LYS A 15 -14.48 25.89 29.96
N THR A 16 -14.76 25.33 31.14
CA THR A 16 -14.26 24.00 31.54
C THR A 16 -15.00 22.89 30.79
N ILE A 17 -16.30 23.03 30.59
CA ILE A 17 -17.10 22.09 29.79
C ILE A 17 -16.56 22.06 28.35
N PHE A 18 -16.36 23.23 27.74
CA PHE A 18 -15.84 23.34 26.38
C PHE A 18 -14.47 22.67 26.22
N ARG A 19 -13.52 22.93 27.12
CA ARG A 19 -12.19 22.29 27.06
C ARG A 19 -12.29 20.78 27.19
N LYS A 20 -13.06 20.28 28.15
CA LYS A 20 -13.27 18.83 28.33
C LYS A 20 -13.91 18.19 27.11
N PHE A 21 -14.82 18.90 26.45
CA PHE A 21 -15.44 18.41 25.22
C PHE A 21 -14.44 18.33 24.08
N LEU A 22 -13.57 19.33 23.88
CA LEU A 22 -12.50 19.25 22.90
C LEU A 22 -11.51 18.10 23.18
N ASP A 23 -11.17 17.88 24.45
CA ASP A 23 -10.32 16.76 24.86
C ASP A 23 -11.00 15.41 24.52
N PHE A 24 -12.32 15.32 24.72
CA PHE A 24 -13.12 14.16 24.33
C PHE A 24 -13.14 13.95 22.81
N LEU A 25 -13.34 14.99 22.00
CA LEU A 25 -13.30 14.90 20.54
C LEU A 25 -11.93 14.47 20.02
N GLY A 26 -10.86 14.76 20.75
CA GLY A 26 -9.50 14.29 20.45
C GLY A 26 -9.19 12.87 20.95
N SER A 27 -10.07 12.28 21.77
CA SER A 27 -9.86 10.96 22.35
C SER A 27 -10.18 9.85 21.37
N SER A 28 -9.57 8.66 21.56
CA SER A 28 -9.86 7.47 20.76
C SER A 28 -11.31 6.99 20.89
N ILE A 29 -11.99 7.31 21.99
CA ILE A 29 -13.40 6.97 22.23
C ILE A 29 -14.29 7.67 21.21
N TRP A 30 -13.93 8.88 20.79
CA TRP A 30 -14.61 9.63 19.74
C TRP A 30 -14.02 9.38 18.36
N SER A 31 -12.70 9.56 18.23
CA SER A 31 -12.05 9.62 16.92
C SER A 31 -12.08 8.29 16.18
N LEU A 32 -12.00 7.15 16.89
CA LEU A 32 -12.01 5.83 16.27
C LEU A 32 -13.37 5.49 15.62
N PRO A 33 -14.52 5.52 16.34
CA PRO A 33 -15.80 5.20 15.71
C PRO A 33 -16.17 6.19 14.61
N VAL A 34 -15.89 7.49 14.80
CA VAL A 34 -16.16 8.52 13.78
C VAL A 34 -15.32 8.29 12.53
N ALA A 35 -14.00 8.11 12.68
CA ALA A 35 -13.12 7.85 11.53
C ALA A 35 -13.52 6.57 10.79
N THR A 36 -13.78 5.48 11.54
CA THR A 36 -14.17 4.19 10.98
C THR A 36 -15.47 4.29 10.19
N PHE A 37 -16.48 4.98 10.73
CA PHE A 37 -17.74 5.17 10.02
C PHE A 37 -17.55 5.96 8.72
N ILE A 38 -16.84 7.09 8.78
CA ILE A 38 -16.61 7.95 7.61
C ILE A 38 -15.83 7.16 6.56
N GLU A 39 -14.78 6.43 6.92
CA GLU A 39 -14.01 5.61 5.98
C GLU A 39 -14.87 4.55 5.31
N GLN A 40 -15.66 3.79 6.06
CA GLN A 40 -16.48 2.71 5.52
C GLN A 40 -17.62 3.22 4.62
N ARG A 41 -18.28 4.31 5.04
CA ARG A 41 -19.47 4.83 4.35
C ARG A 41 -19.15 5.88 3.29
N SER A 42 -17.95 6.48 3.26
CA SER A 42 -17.60 7.51 2.28
C SER A 42 -17.48 7.00 0.84
N THR A 43 -17.23 5.70 0.66
CA THR A 43 -17.07 5.08 -0.67
C THR A 43 -18.22 5.32 -1.64
N VAL A 44 -19.46 5.45 -1.13
CA VAL A 44 -20.65 5.71 -1.97
C VAL A 44 -20.82 7.18 -2.36
N PHE A 45 -20.01 8.09 -1.81
CA PHE A 45 -20.15 9.53 -2.04
C PHE A 45 -19.33 9.97 -3.25
N GLU A 46 -19.95 9.99 -4.42
CA GLU A 46 -19.35 10.42 -5.68
C GLU A 46 -19.96 11.72 -6.22
N ARG A 47 -19.22 12.44 -7.08
CA ARG A 47 -19.72 13.69 -7.70
C ARG A 47 -20.81 13.44 -8.75
N GLU A 48 -20.85 12.26 -9.36
CA GLU A 48 -21.75 11.94 -10.48
C GLU A 48 -22.99 11.14 -10.06
N GLN A 49 -22.94 10.37 -8.98
CA GLN A 49 -24.09 9.67 -8.39
C GLN A 49 -24.54 10.33 -7.09
N ALA A 50 -25.62 11.11 -7.17
CA ALA A 50 -26.27 11.73 -6.02
C ALA A 50 -27.53 10.96 -5.65
N ASP A 51 -27.39 9.69 -5.26
CA ASP A 51 -28.52 8.91 -4.76
C ASP A 51 -28.92 9.47 -3.37
N THR A 52 -29.75 10.51 -3.41
CA THR A 52 -29.99 11.40 -2.27
C THR A 52 -30.71 10.68 -1.13
N SER A 53 -31.41 9.56 -1.41
CA SER A 53 -32.00 8.71 -0.37
C SER A 53 -30.93 8.01 0.46
N LEU A 54 -29.97 7.36 -0.19
CA LEU A 54 -28.90 6.64 0.48
C LEU A 54 -28.04 7.58 1.34
N PHE A 55 -27.73 8.79 0.84
CA PHE A 55 -26.97 9.76 1.62
C PHE A 55 -27.70 10.20 2.88
N LYS A 56 -29.03 10.32 2.83
CA LYS A 56 -29.85 10.65 4.01
C LYS A 56 -29.89 9.51 5.00
N GLU A 57 -30.04 8.27 4.54
CA GLU A 57 -30.01 7.08 5.41
C GLU A 57 -28.66 6.98 6.15
N ILE A 58 -27.55 7.17 5.44
CA ILE A 58 -26.22 7.19 6.05
C ILE A 58 -26.05 8.39 6.99
N HIS A 59 -26.62 9.56 6.67
CA HIS A 59 -26.60 10.73 7.55
C HIS A 59 -27.37 10.50 8.84
N GLU A 60 -28.54 9.85 8.79
CA GLU A 60 -29.32 9.48 9.97
C GLU A 60 -28.57 8.49 10.86
N GLU A 61 -27.93 7.47 10.27
CA GLU A 61 -27.04 6.55 11.01
C GLU A 61 -25.88 7.30 11.68
N PHE A 62 -25.24 8.22 10.95
CA PHE A 62 -24.13 9.02 11.45
C PHE A 62 -24.57 9.93 12.60
N ALA A 63 -25.69 10.63 12.45
CA ALA A 63 -26.26 11.50 13.46
C ALA A 63 -26.60 10.72 14.74
N SER A 64 -27.25 9.56 14.61
CA SER A 64 -27.57 8.69 15.74
C SER A 64 -26.33 8.21 16.50
N MET A 65 -25.26 7.86 15.77
CA MET A 65 -23.98 7.48 16.38
C MET A 65 -23.35 8.66 17.13
N VAL A 66 -23.30 9.84 16.50
CA VAL A 66 -22.76 11.05 17.13
C VAL A 66 -23.56 11.45 18.38
N ASP A 67 -24.88 11.40 18.30
CA ASP A 67 -25.76 11.69 19.44
C ASP A 67 -25.50 10.73 20.59
N THR A 68 -25.38 9.43 20.32
CA THR A 68 -25.05 8.43 21.35
C THR A 68 -23.70 8.73 22.02
N LEU A 69 -22.68 9.11 21.25
CA LEU A 69 -21.36 9.46 21.79
C LEU A 69 -21.42 10.74 22.65
N ILE A 70 -22.18 11.74 22.23
CA ILE A 70 -22.37 12.99 22.98
C ILE A 70 -23.19 12.75 24.25
N GLU A 71 -24.22 11.90 24.19
CA GLU A 71 -25.02 11.47 25.35
C GLU A 71 -24.15 10.79 26.40
N CYS A 72 -23.31 9.82 26.00
CA CYS A 72 -22.34 9.18 26.89
C CYS A 72 -21.42 10.20 27.55
N PHE A 73 -20.89 11.16 26.80
CA PHE A 73 -20.05 12.24 27.35
C PHE A 73 -20.82 13.12 28.35
N CYS A 74 -22.08 13.46 28.05
CA CYS A 74 -22.93 14.24 28.93
C CYS A 74 -23.22 13.50 30.24
N ASP A 75 -23.51 12.20 30.16
CA ASP A 75 -23.78 11.34 31.31
C ASP A 75 -22.54 11.17 32.20
N ASP A 76 -21.36 10.95 31.61
CA ASP A 76 -20.09 10.81 32.31
C ASP A 76 -19.70 12.07 33.10
N LEU A 77 -20.01 13.25 32.55
CA LEU A 77 -19.75 14.53 33.21
C LEU A 77 -20.93 15.02 34.08
N HIS A 78 -22.04 14.30 34.09
CA HIS A 78 -23.30 14.70 34.72
C HIS A 78 -23.75 16.10 34.30
N ILE A 79 -23.61 16.42 33.02
CA ILE A 79 -24.04 17.68 32.41
C ILE A 79 -25.25 17.45 31.51
N LYS A 80 -26.13 18.43 31.39
CA LYS A 80 -27.20 18.39 30.38
C LYS A 80 -26.68 18.85 29.03
N ALA A 81 -27.22 18.32 27.94
CA ALA A 81 -26.92 18.77 26.57
C ALA A 81 -27.10 20.29 26.40
N GLU A 82 -28.11 20.89 27.06
CA GLU A 82 -28.33 22.34 27.09
C GLU A 82 -27.11 23.13 27.62
N GLN A 83 -26.42 22.60 28.63
CA GLN A 83 -25.24 23.22 29.21
C GLN A 83 -24.03 23.12 28.28
N LEU A 84 -23.91 22.00 27.54
CA LEU A 84 -22.90 21.84 26.49
C LEU A 84 -23.12 22.84 25.34
N VAL A 85 -24.37 22.98 24.86
CA VAL A 85 -24.73 23.95 23.83
C VAL A 85 -24.47 25.38 24.30
N ALA A 86 -24.81 25.71 25.55
CA ALA A 86 -24.52 27.01 26.13
C ALA A 86 -23.00 27.28 26.21
N ALA A 87 -22.20 26.26 26.57
CA ALA A 87 -20.74 26.35 26.59
C ALA A 87 -20.13 26.58 25.21
N LEU A 88 -20.63 25.88 24.18
CA LEU A 88 -20.21 26.06 22.78
C LEU A 88 -20.51 27.48 22.29
N LYS A 89 -21.75 27.98 22.50
CA LYS A 89 -22.16 29.34 22.13
C LYS A 89 -21.36 30.42 22.87
N HIS A 90 -21.06 30.19 24.14
CA HIS A 90 -20.27 31.13 24.94
C HIS A 90 -18.82 31.23 24.43
N HIS A 91 -18.24 30.15 23.90
CA HIS A 91 -16.90 30.18 23.33
C HIS A 91 -16.87 30.93 21.99
N ASP A 92 -17.80 30.62 21.08
CA ASP A 92 -17.87 31.23 19.74
C ASP A 92 -17.98 32.78 19.80
N ASN A 93 -18.74 33.29 20.78
CA ASN A 93 -18.89 34.74 21.00
C ASN A 93 -17.64 35.42 21.58
N ASN A 94 -16.78 34.69 22.30
CA ASN A 94 -15.68 35.27 23.06
C ASN A 94 -14.30 35.04 22.42
N THR A 95 -14.15 34.03 21.57
CA THR A 95 -12.83 33.62 21.05
C THR A 95 -12.98 32.93 19.70
N ARG A 96 -12.19 33.36 18.71
CA ARG A 96 -12.12 32.68 17.41
C ARG A 96 -11.55 31.27 17.59
N LEU A 97 -12.28 30.27 17.11
CA LEU A 97 -11.83 28.88 17.05
C LEU A 97 -10.57 28.75 16.18
N SER A 98 -9.55 28.07 16.71
CA SER A 98 -8.36 27.65 15.98
C SER A 98 -8.69 26.61 14.91
N LEU A 99 -7.77 26.41 13.95
CA LEU A 99 -7.96 25.43 12.88
C LEU A 99 -8.14 24.00 13.42
N LYS A 100 -7.36 23.62 14.45
CA LYS A 100 -7.48 22.31 15.11
C LYS A 100 -8.86 22.11 15.75
N GLU A 101 -9.37 23.12 16.46
CA GLU A 101 -10.70 23.04 17.10
C GLU A 101 -11.82 22.95 16.05
N ARG A 102 -11.69 23.65 14.93
CA ARG A 102 -12.63 23.56 13.81
C ARG A 102 -12.66 22.15 13.22
N MET A 103 -11.50 21.52 13.04
CA MET A 103 -11.42 20.13 12.54
C MET A 103 -12.05 19.14 13.51
N LEU A 104 -11.87 19.32 14.82
CA LEU A 104 -12.48 18.45 15.83
C LEU A 104 -14.01 18.58 15.87
N LEU A 105 -14.53 19.79 15.64
CA LEU A 105 -15.96 20.08 15.65
C LEU A 105 -16.66 19.77 14.32
N GLU A 106 -15.93 19.62 13.22
CA GLU A 106 -16.51 19.35 11.89
C GLU A 106 -17.48 18.14 11.91
N PRO A 107 -17.14 16.98 12.50
CA PRO A 107 -18.05 15.84 12.55
C PRO A 107 -19.31 16.11 13.39
N VAL A 108 -19.19 16.93 14.44
CA VAL A 108 -20.33 17.34 15.29
C VAL A 108 -21.29 18.23 14.50
N VAL A 109 -20.76 19.15 13.70
CA VAL A 109 -21.57 20.01 12.83
C VAL A 109 -22.20 19.19 11.70
N ALA A 110 -21.43 18.27 11.10
CA ALA A 110 -21.91 17.39 10.05
C ALA A 110 -23.08 16.49 10.50
N ALA A 111 -23.12 16.07 11.76
CA ALA A 111 -24.26 15.32 12.30
C ALA A 111 -25.58 16.12 12.23
N GLN A 112 -25.53 17.45 12.37
CA GLN A 112 -26.71 18.32 12.34
C GLN A 112 -26.98 18.94 10.97
N ASP A 113 -25.94 19.17 10.15
CA ASP A 113 -26.06 19.80 8.84
C ASP A 113 -25.60 18.88 7.71
N PHE A 114 -26.58 18.44 6.94
CA PHE A 114 -26.37 17.61 5.76
C PHE A 114 -25.43 18.26 4.72
N ASN A 115 -25.44 19.59 4.61
CA ASN A 115 -24.59 20.32 3.65
C ASN A 115 -23.11 20.34 4.08
N VAL A 116 -22.81 20.07 5.34
CA VAL A 116 -21.44 19.87 5.83
C VAL A 116 -21.07 18.39 5.75
N PHE A 117 -22.02 17.50 6.01
CA PHE A 117 -21.84 16.05 5.95
C PHE A 117 -21.41 15.56 4.57
N VAL A 118 -22.14 15.90 3.51
CA VAL A 118 -21.86 15.37 2.16
C VAL A 118 -20.46 15.76 1.67
N PRO A 119 -20.01 17.03 1.76
CA PRO A 119 -18.64 17.40 1.41
C PRO A 119 -17.58 16.72 2.29
N MET A 120 -17.86 16.50 3.58
CA MET A 120 -16.95 15.77 4.46
C MET A 120 -16.77 14.32 4.01
N MET A 121 -17.86 13.63 3.67
CA MET A 121 -17.84 12.26 3.16
C MET A 121 -17.16 12.18 1.78
N MET A 122 -17.49 13.08 0.86
CA MET A 122 -16.84 13.16 -0.46
C MET A 122 -15.33 13.41 -0.34
N ARG A 123 -14.90 14.29 0.58
CA ARG A 123 -13.48 14.56 0.82
C ARG A 123 -12.76 13.31 1.30
N LYS A 124 -13.36 12.55 2.22
CA LYS A 124 -12.77 11.28 2.68
C LYS A 124 -12.74 10.24 1.55
N ASN A 125 -13.77 10.17 0.70
CA ASN A 125 -13.75 9.26 -0.45
C ASN A 125 -12.58 9.57 -1.40
N VAL A 126 -12.39 10.85 -1.74
CA VAL A 126 -11.27 11.29 -2.59
C VAL A 126 -9.92 10.97 -1.93
N GLU A 127 -9.79 11.16 -0.62
CA GLU A 127 -8.59 10.78 0.14
C GLU A 127 -8.31 9.26 0.04
N LEU A 128 -9.32 8.41 0.23
CA LEU A 128 -9.19 6.96 0.10
C LEU A 128 -8.83 6.54 -1.33
N GLN A 129 -9.41 7.19 -2.34
CA GLN A 129 -9.07 6.94 -3.75
C GLN A 129 -7.62 7.32 -4.06
N LEU A 130 -7.14 8.45 -3.53
CA LEU A 130 -5.74 8.86 -3.68
C LEU A 130 -4.79 7.88 -2.99
N GLN A 131 -5.11 7.41 -1.79
CA GLN A 131 -4.34 6.37 -1.10
C GLN A 131 -4.31 5.06 -1.88
N ALA A 132 -5.45 4.64 -2.46
CA ALA A 132 -5.52 3.45 -3.31
C ALA A 132 -4.66 3.60 -4.58
N LEU A 133 -4.72 4.76 -5.24
CA LEU A 133 -3.88 5.06 -6.40
C LEU A 133 -2.40 5.03 -6.06
N GLN A 134 -1.99 5.64 -4.95
CA GLN A 134 -0.62 5.59 -4.45
C GLN A 134 -0.18 4.16 -4.14
N MET A 135 -1.07 3.34 -3.57
CA MET A 135 -0.77 1.93 -3.30
C MET A 135 -0.62 1.11 -4.59
N ILE A 136 -1.44 1.38 -5.63
CA ILE A 136 -1.32 0.73 -6.94
C ILE A 136 -0.02 1.16 -7.63
N GLU A 137 0.28 2.46 -7.65
CA GLU A 137 1.56 3.01 -8.14
C GLU A 137 2.74 2.31 -7.47
N PHE A 138 2.69 2.18 -6.14
CA PHE A 138 3.70 1.51 -5.36
C PHE A 138 3.86 0.03 -5.73
N MET A 139 2.75 -0.70 -5.91
CA MET A 139 2.78 -2.12 -6.28
C MET A 139 3.21 -2.37 -7.73
N CYS A 140 2.91 -1.45 -8.64
CA CYS A 140 3.13 -1.60 -10.08
C CYS A 140 4.39 -0.88 -10.59
N GLY A 141 5.03 -0.01 -9.79
CA GLY A 141 6.20 0.77 -10.20
C GLY A 141 5.88 1.86 -11.24
N LEU A 142 4.66 2.42 -11.22
CA LEU A 142 4.19 3.37 -12.25
C LEU A 142 3.79 4.70 -11.63
N VAL A 143 4.55 5.76 -11.90
CA VAL A 143 4.21 7.13 -11.50
C VAL A 143 2.92 7.60 -12.23
N PRO A 144 1.90 8.13 -11.53
CA PRO A 144 0.70 8.72 -12.10
C PRO A 144 1.07 9.76 -13.14
N ALA A 145 0.39 9.72 -14.28
CA ALA A 145 0.60 10.71 -15.36
C ALA A 145 0.46 12.17 -14.88
N VAL A 146 -0.27 12.41 -13.78
CA VAL A 146 -0.44 13.75 -13.19
C VAL A 146 0.81 14.29 -12.47
N LEU A 147 1.75 13.42 -12.10
CA LEU A 147 3.05 13.76 -11.49
C LEU A 147 4.22 13.62 -12.47
N ARG A 148 3.96 13.12 -13.69
CA ARG A 148 4.94 13.17 -14.78
C ARG A 148 5.02 14.63 -15.21
N ILE A 149 6.08 15.31 -14.79
CA ILE A 149 6.48 16.56 -15.41
C ILE A 149 6.76 16.20 -16.87
N GLU A 150 5.94 16.73 -17.79
CA GLU A 150 6.10 16.50 -19.22
C GLU A 150 7.52 16.93 -19.63
N GLY A 151 8.41 15.98 -19.92
CA GLY A 151 9.60 16.26 -20.70
C GLY A 151 10.93 15.62 -20.33
N GLU A 152 11.06 14.76 -19.32
CA GLU A 152 12.36 14.12 -19.06
C GLU A 152 12.25 12.59 -18.97
N ASP A 153 12.83 11.93 -19.97
CA ASP A 153 13.22 10.52 -19.96
C ASP A 153 14.30 10.32 -18.88
N VAL A 154 13.90 10.27 -17.60
CA VAL A 154 14.82 9.99 -16.49
C VAL A 154 14.68 8.53 -16.08
N ASP A 155 15.81 7.84 -16.01
CA ASP A 155 15.92 6.43 -15.63
C ASP A 155 15.13 6.10 -14.35
N ASP A 156 14.28 5.09 -14.45
CA ASP A 156 13.24 4.69 -13.48
C ASP A 156 13.81 4.42 -12.07
N ASP A 157 15.07 4.00 -11.97
CA ASP A 157 15.73 3.62 -10.70
C ASP A 157 16.08 4.81 -9.80
N GLU A 158 16.46 5.96 -10.35
CA GLU A 158 16.91 7.11 -9.56
C GLU A 158 15.72 7.93 -9.03
N LEU A 159 14.64 8.01 -9.82
CA LEU A 159 13.38 8.66 -9.44
C LEU A 159 12.67 7.90 -8.32
N THR A 160 12.67 6.57 -8.38
CA THR A 160 12.08 5.71 -7.34
C THR A 160 12.79 5.92 -6.00
N GLN A 161 14.12 6.01 -6.02
CA GLN A 161 14.92 6.21 -4.81
C GLN A 161 14.79 7.62 -4.21
N ALA A 162 14.57 8.64 -5.05
CA ALA A 162 14.32 10.01 -4.64
C ALA A 162 12.88 10.23 -4.09
N ALA A 163 11.88 9.58 -4.68
CA ALA A 163 10.49 9.63 -4.22
C ALA A 163 10.34 9.03 -2.80
N VAL A 164 11.06 7.94 -2.54
CA VAL A 164 11.05 7.25 -1.24
C VAL A 164 11.72 8.06 -0.13
N ARG A 165 12.75 8.84 -0.46
CA ARG A 165 13.40 9.76 0.50
C ARG A 165 12.56 10.99 0.81
N SER A 166 11.71 11.42 -0.12
CA SER A 166 10.92 12.66 0.00
C SER A 166 9.59 12.44 0.72
N LEU A 167 9.08 11.21 0.75
CA LEU A 167 7.89 10.86 1.52
C LEU A 167 8.33 10.45 2.94
N SER A 168 8.13 11.34 3.91
CA SER A 168 8.14 10.99 5.34
C SER A 168 6.98 10.05 5.66
N LEU A 169 7.10 8.79 5.23
CA LEU A 169 6.17 7.72 5.57
C LEU A 169 6.39 7.31 7.03
N ASP A 170 5.30 7.02 7.74
CA ASP A 170 5.32 6.44 9.08
C ASP A 170 6.25 5.20 9.07
N PRO A 171 7.13 4.98 10.07
CA PRO A 171 8.05 3.84 10.08
C PRO A 171 7.43 2.48 9.70
N ALA A 172 6.17 2.24 10.06
CA ALA A 172 5.45 1.01 9.72
C ALA A 172 5.13 0.87 8.21
N GLU A 173 4.88 2.00 7.52
CA GLU A 173 4.65 2.02 6.07
C GLU A 173 5.96 1.88 5.30
N SER A 174 7.06 2.40 5.86
CA SER A 174 8.43 2.25 5.33
C SER A 174 8.92 0.79 5.40
N ASP A 175 8.59 0.05 6.46
CA ASP A 175 8.90 -1.39 6.55
C ASP A 175 8.13 -2.21 5.50
N ARG A 176 6.86 -1.85 5.25
CA ARG A 176 6.04 -2.45 4.20
C ARG A 176 6.62 -2.16 2.81
N TYR A 177 7.16 -0.94 2.63
CA TYR A 177 7.87 -0.53 1.43
C TYR A 177 9.08 -1.43 1.14
N ILE A 178 9.95 -1.61 2.14
CA ILE A 178 11.16 -2.43 2.03
C ILE A 178 10.80 -3.89 1.70
N LEU A 179 9.80 -4.46 2.39
CA LEU A 179 9.41 -5.85 2.20
C LEU A 179 8.92 -6.14 0.78
N VAL A 180 8.07 -5.27 0.23
CA VAL A 180 7.53 -5.45 -1.13
C VAL A 180 8.63 -5.32 -2.19
N GLN A 181 9.54 -4.36 -2.02
CA GLN A 181 10.69 -4.19 -2.92
C GLN A 181 11.61 -5.42 -2.89
N VAL A 182 11.94 -5.92 -1.70
CA VAL A 182 12.75 -7.13 -1.54
C VAL A 182 12.09 -8.34 -2.18
N LEU A 183 10.77 -8.51 -2.03
CA LEU A 183 10.04 -9.63 -2.64
C LEU A 183 10.02 -9.54 -4.17
N ARG A 184 9.85 -8.33 -4.73
CA ARG A 184 9.88 -8.11 -6.18
C ARG A 184 11.28 -8.38 -6.75
N GLN A 185 12.32 -7.81 -6.15
CA GLN A 185 13.70 -8.03 -6.56
C GLN A 185 14.06 -9.52 -6.47
N SER A 186 13.70 -10.18 -5.37
CA SER A 186 13.98 -11.60 -5.19
C SER A 186 13.24 -12.48 -6.20
N ARG A 187 12.05 -12.08 -6.66
CA ARG A 187 11.32 -12.79 -7.72
C ARG A 187 12.02 -12.63 -9.07
N GLU A 188 12.37 -11.40 -9.45
CA GLU A 188 13.05 -11.11 -10.71
C GLU A 188 14.42 -11.80 -10.78
N ASP A 189 15.17 -11.77 -9.69
CA ASP A 189 16.47 -12.46 -9.58
C ASP A 189 16.32 -13.98 -9.72
N PHE A 190 15.31 -14.57 -9.07
CA PHE A 190 15.03 -16.00 -9.17
C PHE A 190 14.66 -16.44 -10.59
N GLU A 191 13.79 -15.68 -11.26
CA GLU A 191 13.38 -15.95 -12.63
C GLU A 191 14.57 -15.86 -13.61
N LYS A 192 15.43 -14.85 -13.44
CA LYS A 192 16.64 -14.67 -14.25
C LYS A 192 17.64 -15.80 -14.03
N GLU A 193 17.85 -16.22 -12.78
CA GLU A 193 18.75 -17.33 -12.48
C GLU A 193 18.20 -18.67 -12.97
N GLU A 194 16.88 -18.89 -12.91
CA GLU A 194 16.25 -20.05 -13.52
C GLU A 194 16.41 -20.08 -15.04
N ALA A 195 16.26 -18.94 -15.71
CA ALA A 195 16.49 -18.81 -17.15
C ALA A 195 17.95 -19.10 -17.52
N ASN A 196 18.90 -18.47 -16.82
CA ASN A 196 20.33 -18.69 -17.05
C ASN A 196 20.73 -20.15 -16.84
N ARG A 197 20.18 -20.80 -15.80
CA ARG A 197 20.43 -22.21 -15.51
C ARG A 197 19.89 -23.13 -16.61
N LYS A 198 18.68 -22.86 -17.12
CA LYS A 198 18.10 -23.61 -18.26
C LYS A 198 18.94 -23.43 -19.52
N GLU A 199 19.41 -22.22 -19.77
CA GLU A 199 20.26 -21.92 -20.92
C GLU A 199 21.61 -22.64 -20.82
N ALA A 200 22.27 -22.59 -19.66
CA ALA A 200 23.53 -23.30 -19.41
C ALA A 200 23.38 -24.82 -19.57
N GLN A 201 22.26 -25.39 -19.10
CA GLN A 201 21.96 -26.81 -19.27
C GLN A 201 21.79 -27.19 -20.74
N MET A 202 21.07 -26.36 -21.52
CA MET A 202 20.89 -26.58 -22.95
C MET A 202 22.21 -26.50 -23.72
N GLN A 203 23.08 -25.55 -23.38
CA GLN A 203 24.41 -25.41 -23.98
C GLN A 203 25.29 -26.64 -23.67
N LEU A 204 25.26 -27.14 -22.43
CA LEU A 204 26.02 -28.33 -22.04
C LEU A 204 25.54 -29.59 -22.79
N GLU A 205 24.23 -29.79 -22.91
CA GLU A 205 23.65 -30.91 -23.66
C GLU A 205 24.00 -30.85 -25.15
N ALA A 206 24.04 -29.64 -25.73
CA ALA A 206 24.47 -29.45 -27.12
C ALA A 206 25.94 -29.85 -27.31
N ALA A 207 26.84 -29.39 -26.43
CA ALA A 207 28.26 -29.72 -26.47
C ALA A 207 28.52 -31.22 -26.27
N MET A 208 27.79 -31.87 -25.36
CA MET A 208 27.88 -33.33 -25.17
C MET A 208 27.46 -34.09 -26.43
N ARG A 209 26.40 -33.66 -27.11
CA ARG A 209 25.92 -34.28 -28.35
C ARG A 209 26.95 -34.15 -29.47
N GLU A 210 27.58 -32.99 -29.62
CA GLU A 210 28.64 -32.77 -30.60
C GLU A 210 29.87 -33.63 -30.30
N SER A 211 30.30 -33.70 -29.04
CA SER A 211 31.42 -34.54 -28.62
C SER A 211 31.19 -36.03 -28.88
N LEU A 212 29.95 -36.52 -28.71
CA LEU A 212 29.59 -37.91 -29.02
C LEU A 212 29.70 -38.20 -30.52
N LEU A 213 29.21 -37.30 -31.38
CA LEU A 213 29.30 -37.43 -32.83
C LEU A 213 30.76 -37.42 -33.30
N GLU A 214 31.58 -36.55 -32.73
CA GLU A 214 33.00 -36.48 -33.06
C GLU A 214 33.76 -37.74 -32.61
N LYS A 215 33.42 -38.27 -31.42
CA LYS A 215 33.97 -39.54 -30.94
C LYS A 215 33.64 -40.70 -31.88
N GLU A 216 32.40 -40.78 -32.35
CA GLU A 216 31.96 -41.83 -33.30
C GLU A 216 32.76 -41.75 -34.61
N ARG A 217 32.96 -40.55 -35.16
CA ARG A 217 33.80 -40.33 -36.35
C ARG A 217 35.25 -40.76 -36.15
N LEU A 218 35.83 -40.42 -34.99
CA LEU A 218 37.20 -40.81 -34.65
C LEU A 218 37.35 -42.32 -34.49
N GLU A 219 36.36 -43.00 -33.88
CA GLU A 219 36.36 -44.46 -33.74
C GLU A 219 36.26 -45.16 -35.10
N GLU A 220 35.42 -44.66 -36.01
CA GLU A 220 35.35 -45.17 -37.40
C GLU A 220 36.68 -44.99 -38.15
N ALA A 221 37.33 -43.82 -38.01
CA ALA A 221 38.62 -43.56 -38.62
C ALA A 221 39.71 -44.50 -38.08
N ARG A 222 39.74 -44.69 -36.75
CA ARG A 222 40.68 -45.61 -36.08
C ARG A 222 40.50 -47.05 -36.56
N LEU A 223 39.26 -47.52 -36.70
CA LEU A 223 38.94 -48.86 -37.20
C LEU A 223 39.40 -49.04 -38.65
N LYS A 224 39.19 -48.04 -39.51
CA LYS A 224 39.68 -48.06 -40.90
C LYS A 224 41.21 -48.13 -40.97
N GLU A 225 41.89 -47.35 -40.14
CA GLU A 225 43.36 -47.36 -40.05
C GLU A 225 43.89 -48.72 -39.58
N GLU A 226 43.29 -49.30 -38.54
CA GLU A 226 43.67 -50.62 -38.02
C GLU A 226 43.47 -51.73 -39.07
N LEU A 227 42.37 -51.69 -39.83
CA LEU A 227 42.11 -52.61 -40.93
C LEU A 227 43.13 -52.46 -42.07
N ALA A 228 43.50 -51.23 -42.43
CA ALA A 228 44.50 -50.97 -43.47
C ALA A 228 45.88 -51.50 -43.07
N LEU A 229 46.29 -51.31 -41.81
CA LEU A 229 47.53 -51.86 -41.28
C LEU A 229 47.51 -53.39 -41.29
N ARG A 230 46.39 -54.00 -40.90
CA ARG A 230 46.23 -55.46 -40.88
C ARG A 230 46.26 -56.06 -42.29
N GLN A 231 45.67 -55.39 -43.29
CA GLN A 231 45.80 -55.77 -44.69
C GLN A 231 47.23 -55.66 -45.19
N ALA A 232 47.94 -54.58 -44.87
CA ALA A 232 49.34 -54.40 -45.28
C ALA A 232 50.26 -55.47 -44.67
N GLN A 233 49.99 -55.93 -43.45
CA GLN A 233 50.71 -57.04 -42.81
C GLN A 233 50.40 -58.41 -43.42
N LEU A 234 49.23 -58.59 -44.05
CA LEU A 234 48.83 -59.81 -44.75
C LEU A 234 49.40 -59.92 -46.17
N PHE A 235 50.11 -58.90 -46.69
CA PHE A 235 50.86 -58.94 -47.94
C PHE A 235 52.39 -58.98 -47.71
N PRO A 236 52.98 -60.08 -47.21
CA PRO A 236 54.43 -60.23 -47.23
C PRO A 236 54.88 -60.65 -48.63
N PHE A 237 55.64 -59.78 -49.29
CA PHE A 237 56.68 -60.10 -50.27
C PHE A 237 56.33 -61.17 -51.34
N THR A 238 55.71 -60.76 -52.44
CA THR A 238 55.88 -61.47 -53.73
C THR A 238 56.68 -60.60 -54.69
N GLN A 239 57.99 -60.58 -54.50
CA GLN A 239 58.95 -60.48 -55.61
C GLN A 239 60.29 -61.07 -55.14
N SER A 240 60.37 -62.41 -55.22
CA SER A 240 61.62 -63.15 -55.27
C SER A 240 62.06 -63.23 -56.73
N LYS A 241 63.30 -62.77 -56.98
CA LYS A 241 64.27 -63.18 -58.02
C LYS A 241 63.76 -63.53 -59.43
N ILE A 242 64.22 -62.75 -60.42
CA ILE A 242 64.79 -63.13 -61.74
C ILE A 242 65.53 -61.84 -62.17
N GLY A 243 66.81 -61.73 -62.54
CA GLY A 243 67.78 -62.56 -63.24
C GLY A 243 68.72 -61.52 -63.92
N ASP A 244 69.98 -61.44 -63.52
CA ASP A 244 71.16 -61.97 -64.23
C ASP A 244 71.72 -61.05 -65.34
N SER A 245 73.04 -60.89 -65.25
CA SER A 245 74.03 -60.27 -66.18
C SER A 245 74.29 -58.77 -66.07
#